data_AF-A0A1C2XUZ7-F1
#
_entry.id   AF-A0A1C2XUZ7-F1
#
_cell.length_a   1.000
_cell.length_b   1.000
_cell.length_c   1.000
_cell.angle_alpha   90.00
_cell.angle_beta   90.00
_cell.angle_gamma   90.00
#
_symmetry.space_group_name_H-M   'P 1'
#
loop_
_entity.id
_entity.type
_entity.pdbx_description
1 polymer ?
#
loop_
_entity_poly.entity_id
_entity_poly.type
_entity_poly.pdbx_seq_one_letter_code
_entity_poly.pdbx_strand_id
1 'polypeptide(L)'
;MLKRKTKINVFLYSDILKDALNKYANDHNTFITDLIENALLQMIDSNDFSISVDRVYDKAVQGKTALENQTSRRLSLVTDIELVDKADFIIDQQKPKTNRSIFIQESIRRYLEPILISEGYLPEPVFRNKQQAIENLKLLRSYMGFRNTKEFHTKFLKKENSDEYFISYRHYSLMERVGTGDIDRIINIISQKTNIEKSAFYLPSYDFQNYIDKSVRPTI
;
A
#
# COMPACT_ATOMS: atom_id res chain seq x y z
N MET A 1 33.99 -10.06 15.06
CA MET A 1 33.01 -9.74 16.12
C MET A 1 31.77 -10.59 15.83
N LEU A 2 31.34 -11.47 16.74
CA LEU A 2 30.16 -12.30 16.53
C LEU A 2 28.91 -11.42 16.62
N LYS A 3 28.17 -11.29 15.52
CA LYS A 3 26.87 -10.61 15.49
C LYS A 3 25.90 -11.36 16.41
N ARG A 4 25.38 -10.68 17.43
CA ARG A 4 24.39 -11.26 18.34
C ARG A 4 23.07 -11.37 17.60
N LYS A 5 22.50 -12.58 17.54
CA LYS A 5 21.21 -12.83 16.88
C LYS A 5 20.07 -12.83 17.89
N THR A 6 18.91 -12.31 17.49
CA THR A 6 17.67 -12.30 18.28
C THR A 6 16.48 -12.75 17.43
N LYS A 7 15.49 -13.38 18.07
CA LYS A 7 14.27 -13.81 17.39
C LYS A 7 13.20 -12.73 17.53
N ILE A 8 12.72 -12.20 16.42
CA ILE A 8 11.60 -11.27 16.38
C ILE A 8 10.40 -11.89 15.68
N ASN A 9 9.20 -11.51 16.11
CA ASN A 9 7.96 -11.87 15.42
C ASN A 9 7.38 -10.64 14.74
N VAL A 10 7.12 -10.75 13.45
CA VAL A 10 6.45 -9.73 12.64
C VAL A 10 5.12 -10.28 12.19
N PHE A 11 4.06 -9.50 12.34
CA PHE A 11 2.73 -9.87 11.85
C PHE A 11 2.47 -9.09 10.57
N LEU A 12 2.49 -9.80 9.45
CA LEU A 12 2.12 -9.21 8.16
C LEU A 12 0.62 -8.93 8.11
N TYR A 13 0.24 -7.92 7.33
CA TYR A 13 -1.17 -7.56 7.16
C TYR A 13 -1.89 -8.45 6.14
N SER A 14 -1.14 -9.06 5.21
CA SER A 14 -1.71 -9.92 4.16
C SER A 14 -1.06 -11.30 4.08
N ASP A 15 -1.90 -12.32 3.91
CA ASP A 15 -1.48 -13.70 3.62
C ASP A 15 -0.85 -13.80 2.23
N ILE A 16 -1.41 -13.09 1.24
CA ILE A 16 -0.88 -13.06 -0.14
C ILE A 16 0.55 -12.50 -0.17
N LEU A 17 0.80 -11.44 0.61
CA LEU A 17 2.15 -10.89 0.74
C LEU A 17 3.12 -11.88 1.38
N LYS A 18 2.67 -12.59 2.42
CA LYS A 18 3.47 -13.62 3.09
C LYS A 18 3.84 -14.73 2.12
N ASP A 19 2.88 -15.22 1.34
CA ASP A 19 3.10 -16.30 0.38
C ASP A 19 4.04 -15.86 -0.76
N ALA A 20 3.86 -14.63 -1.27
CA ALA A 20 4.74 -14.04 -2.27
C ALA A 20 6.19 -13.92 -1.79
N LEU A 21 6.41 -13.45 -0.55
CA LEU A 21 7.74 -13.36 0.07
C LEU A 21 8.38 -14.75 0.23
N ASN A 22 7.61 -15.75 0.69
CA ASN A 22 8.11 -17.13 0.83
C ASN A 22 8.52 -17.70 -0.52
N LYS A 23 7.67 -17.53 -1.54
CA LYS A 23 7.92 -18.05 -2.88
C LYS A 23 9.13 -17.39 -3.53
N TYR A 24 9.21 -16.07 -3.47
CA TYR A 24 10.37 -15.32 -3.98
C TYR A 24 11.66 -15.77 -3.29
N ALA A 25 11.65 -15.92 -1.96
CA ALA A 25 12.81 -16.37 -1.21
C ALA A 25 13.27 -17.77 -1.63
N ASN A 26 12.32 -18.70 -1.79
CA ASN A 26 12.58 -20.06 -2.22
C ASN A 26 13.15 -20.12 -3.64
N ASP A 27 12.54 -19.41 -4.59
CA ASP A 27 12.97 -19.41 -6.00
C ASP A 27 14.36 -18.79 -6.17
N HIS A 28 14.74 -17.84 -5.31
CA HIS A 28 16.06 -17.18 -5.31
C HIS A 28 17.08 -17.81 -4.34
N ASN A 29 16.77 -18.97 -3.75
CA ASN A 29 17.63 -19.66 -2.78
C ASN A 29 18.13 -18.76 -1.63
N THR A 30 17.26 -17.89 -1.11
CA THR A 30 17.53 -16.98 0.01
C THR A 30 16.57 -17.20 1.16
N PHE A 31 16.86 -16.66 2.35
CA PHE A 31 15.92 -16.67 3.46
C PHE A 31 15.07 -15.40 3.47
N ILE A 32 13.80 -15.52 3.89
CA ILE A 32 12.92 -14.35 4.14
C ILE A 32 13.56 -13.39 5.15
N THR A 33 14.31 -13.92 6.11
CA THR A 33 15.02 -13.09 7.09
C THR A 33 16.00 -12.16 6.39
N ASP A 34 16.77 -12.64 5.42
CA ASP A 34 17.73 -11.82 4.68
C ASP A 34 17.04 -10.75 3.83
N LEU A 35 15.91 -11.10 3.20
CA LEU A 35 15.10 -10.13 2.44
C LEU A 35 14.62 -8.97 3.32
N ILE A 36 14.11 -9.30 4.51
CA ILE A 36 13.58 -8.28 5.45
C ILE A 36 14.73 -7.49 6.09
N GLU A 37 15.87 -8.11 6.42
CA GLU A 37 17.06 -7.41 6.89
C GLU A 37 17.54 -6.38 5.85
N ASN A 38 17.62 -6.79 4.58
CA ASN A 38 18.02 -5.90 3.49
C ASN A 38 17.04 -4.76 3.27
N ALA A 39 15.72 -5.00 3.36
CA ALA A 39 14.71 -3.96 3.26
C ALA A 39 14.80 -2.96 4.43
N LEU A 40 15.02 -3.45 5.65
CA LEU A 40 15.22 -2.61 6.83
C LEU A 40 16.48 -1.76 6.73
N LEU A 41 17.59 -2.34 6.28
CA LEU A 41 18.85 -1.61 6.06
C LEU A 41 18.65 -0.50 5.04
N GLN A 42 18.02 -0.79 3.89
CA GLN A 42 17.70 0.23 2.89
C GLN A 42 16.82 1.35 3.45
N MET A 43 15.83 1.01 4.28
CA MET A 43 15.00 2.01 4.95
C MET A 43 15.83 2.91 5.89
N ILE A 44 16.71 2.30 6.71
CA ILE A 44 17.61 3.02 7.62
C ILE A 44 18.55 3.95 6.84
N ASP A 45 19.20 3.41 5.80
CA ASP A 45 20.18 4.13 4.99
C ASP A 45 19.55 5.28 4.19
N SER A 46 18.26 5.18 3.86
CA SER A 46 17.53 6.26 3.16
C SER A 46 17.32 7.52 4.01
N ASN A 47 17.39 7.41 5.33
CA ASN A 47 16.99 8.45 6.29
C ASN A 47 15.54 8.99 6.12
N ASP A 48 14.69 8.35 5.31
CA ASP A 48 13.27 8.65 5.21
C ASP A 48 12.46 7.58 5.95
N PHE A 49 11.99 7.95 7.14
CA PHE A 49 11.23 7.09 8.04
C PHE A 49 9.73 7.38 8.02
N SER A 50 9.24 8.10 7.01
CA SER A 50 7.81 8.34 6.86
C SER A 50 7.05 7.03 6.64
N ILE A 51 5.92 6.88 7.33
CA ILE A 51 5.13 5.65 7.30
C ILE A 51 3.80 5.95 6.65
N SER A 52 3.52 5.26 5.55
CA SER A 52 2.30 5.38 4.75
C SER A 52 1.59 4.04 4.55
N VAL A 53 2.10 2.94 5.12
CA VAL A 53 1.38 1.66 5.13
C VAL A 53 0.06 1.80 5.88
N ASP A 54 -1.04 1.64 5.15
CA ASP A 54 -2.36 1.41 5.73
C ASP A 54 -2.52 -0.05 6.16
N ARG A 55 -3.30 -0.28 7.22
CA ARG A 55 -3.64 -1.64 7.66
C ARG A 55 -4.48 -2.31 6.58
N VAL A 56 -3.94 -3.35 5.96
CA VAL A 56 -4.67 -4.24 5.07
C VAL A 56 -5.31 -5.32 5.91
N TYR A 57 -6.63 -5.35 5.97
CA TYR A 57 -7.33 -6.50 6.49
C TYR A 57 -7.80 -7.31 5.29
N ASP A 58 -7.09 -8.39 4.95
CA ASP A 58 -7.68 -9.42 4.08
C ASP A 58 -9.03 -9.79 4.70
N LYS A 59 -10.08 -9.88 3.88
CA LYS A 59 -11.40 -10.32 4.32
C LYS A 59 -11.19 -11.59 5.13
N ALA A 60 -11.65 -11.60 6.38
CA ALA A 60 -11.47 -12.75 7.26
C ALA A 60 -11.87 -14.02 6.50
N VAL A 61 -10.94 -14.96 6.36
CA VAL A 61 -11.22 -16.24 5.72
C VAL A 61 -12.34 -16.87 6.53
N GLN A 62 -13.49 -17.14 5.89
CA GLN A 62 -14.62 -17.78 6.57
C GLN A 62 -14.14 -19.05 7.28
N GLY A 63 -14.39 -19.14 8.58
CA GLY A 63 -14.02 -20.30 9.40
C GLY A 63 -12.73 -20.18 10.23
N LYS A 64 -11.98 -19.07 10.15
CA LYS A 64 -10.86 -18.79 11.08
C LYS A 64 -11.21 -17.68 12.07
N THR A 65 -10.86 -17.88 13.33
CA THR A 65 -10.89 -16.85 14.36
C THR A 65 -9.87 -15.73 14.05
N ALA A 66 -10.08 -14.54 14.62
CA ALA A 66 -9.14 -13.43 14.47
C ALA A 66 -7.71 -13.79 14.91
N LEU A 67 -7.57 -14.62 15.95
CA LEU A 67 -6.29 -15.08 16.47
C LEU A 67 -5.59 -16.06 15.51
N GLU A 68 -6.34 -16.93 14.84
CA GLU A 68 -5.79 -17.87 13.84
C GLU A 68 -5.33 -17.13 12.58
N ASN A 69 -6.07 -16.11 12.15
CA ASN A 69 -5.65 -15.21 11.07
C ASN A 69 -4.38 -14.43 11.45
N GLN A 70 -4.28 -13.96 12.69
CA GLN A 70 -3.07 -13.27 13.15
C GLN A 70 -1.87 -14.22 13.25
N THR A 71 -2.06 -15.45 13.74
CA THR A 71 -1.00 -16.44 13.88
C THR A 71 -0.49 -16.93 12.52
N SER A 72 -1.39 -17.15 11.57
CA SER A 72 -1.00 -17.54 10.19
C SER A 72 -0.19 -16.47 9.47
N ARG A 73 -0.39 -15.19 9.81
CA ARG A 73 0.40 -14.06 9.27
C ARG A 73 1.70 -13.78 10.00
N ARG A 74 2.03 -14.56 11.03
CA ARG A 74 3.27 -14.40 11.78
C ARG A 74 4.46 -14.87 10.93
N LEU A 75 5.47 -14.02 10.84
CA LEU A 75 6.83 -14.36 10.44
C LEU A 75 7.72 -14.32 11.67
N SER A 76 8.49 -15.37 11.89
CA SER A 76 9.53 -15.42 12.91
C SER A 76 10.88 -15.25 12.23
N LEU A 77 11.58 -14.17 12.54
CA LEU A 77 12.86 -13.80 11.92
C LEU A 77 13.98 -13.90 12.96
N VAL A 78 15.13 -14.46 12.59
CA VAL A 78 16.33 -14.53 13.45
C VAL A 78 17.34 -13.53 12.94
N THR A 79 17.34 -12.33 13.51
CA THR A 79 18.03 -11.16 12.96
C THR A 79 19.15 -10.63 13.85
N ASP A 80 20.02 -9.79 13.31
CA ASP A 80 21.06 -9.07 14.07
C ASP A 80 20.43 -8.10 15.09
N ILE A 81 20.84 -8.20 16.36
CA ILE A 81 20.31 -7.35 17.43
C ILE A 81 20.62 -5.88 17.17
N GLU A 82 21.77 -5.57 16.58
CA GLU A 82 22.17 -4.18 16.30
C GLU A 82 21.24 -3.52 15.28
N LEU A 83 20.74 -4.29 14.31
CA LEU A 83 19.77 -3.80 13.34
C LEU A 83 18.42 -3.52 14.01
N VAL A 84 18.00 -4.41 14.92
CA VAL A 84 16.75 -4.23 15.69
C VAL A 84 16.84 -3.02 16.60
N ASP A 85 17.95 -2.84 17.32
CA ASP A 85 18.15 -1.71 18.23
C ASP A 85 18.15 -0.38 17.47
N LYS A 86 18.77 -0.34 16.28
CA LYS A 86 18.71 0.85 15.39
C LYS A 86 17.28 1.14 14.93
N ALA A 87 16.55 0.12 14.50
CA ALA A 87 15.16 0.28 14.08
C ALA A 87 14.29 0.77 15.25
N ASP A 88 14.43 0.18 16.44
CA ASP A 88 13.69 0.57 17.64
C ASP A 88 13.99 2.01 18.06
N PHE A 89 15.27 2.42 18.02
CA PHE A 89 15.65 3.81 18.27
C PHE A 89 14.95 4.77 17.31
N ILE A 90 14.94 4.47 16.00
CA ILE A 90 14.24 5.29 14.99
C ILE A 90 12.73 5.35 15.28
N ILE A 91 12.12 4.21 15.57
CA ILE A 91 10.68 4.08 15.87
C ILE A 91 10.30 4.94 17.08
N ASP A 92 11.13 4.94 18.13
CA ASP A 92 10.89 5.72 19.35
C ASP A 92 10.97 7.24 19.10
N GLN A 93 11.68 7.69 18.06
CA GLN A 93 11.71 9.10 17.65
C GLN A 93 10.51 9.52 16.78
N GLN A 94 9.75 8.58 16.22
CA GLN A 94 8.64 8.89 15.30
C GLN A 94 7.42 9.47 16.02
N LYS A 95 6.76 10.46 15.37
CA LYS A 95 5.46 10.99 15.78
C LYS A 95 4.49 10.95 14.59
N PRO A 96 3.34 10.25 14.70
CA PRO A 96 2.84 9.51 15.87
C PRO A 96 3.67 8.25 16.19
N LYS A 97 3.58 7.81 17.45
CA LYS A 97 4.31 6.62 17.92
C LYS A 97 3.92 5.40 17.06
N THR A 98 4.91 4.78 16.45
CA THR A 98 4.72 3.60 15.61
C THR A 98 5.25 2.35 16.34
N ASN A 99 4.93 1.15 15.83
CA ASN A 99 5.49 -0.10 16.33
C ASN A 99 6.36 -0.79 15.26
N ARG A 100 7.21 -1.69 15.71
CA ARG A 100 8.15 -2.43 14.87
C ARG A 100 7.50 -3.18 13.71
N SER A 101 6.32 -3.78 13.92
CA SER A 101 5.62 -4.50 12.84
C SER A 101 5.17 -3.55 11.72
N ILE A 102 4.73 -2.33 12.05
CA ILE A 102 4.38 -1.32 11.03
C ILE A 102 5.64 -0.83 10.32
N PHE A 103 6.71 -0.53 11.06
CA PHE A 103 7.97 -0.08 10.47
C PHE A 103 8.55 -1.12 9.50
N ILE A 104 8.54 -2.40 9.87
CA ILE A 104 8.95 -3.49 8.99
C ILE A 104 8.04 -3.58 7.76
N GLN A 105 6.73 -3.43 7.91
CA GLN A 105 5.84 -3.44 6.76
C GLN A 105 6.05 -2.25 5.82
N GLU A 106 6.42 -1.09 6.34
CA GLU A 106 6.81 0.06 5.53
C GLU A 106 8.09 -0.25 4.72
N SER A 107 9.07 -0.92 5.33
CA SER A 107 10.27 -1.37 4.59
C SER A 107 9.93 -2.38 3.50
N ILE A 108 9.01 -3.33 3.77
CA ILE A 108 8.55 -4.31 2.77
C ILE A 108 7.84 -3.59 1.62
N ARG A 109 6.92 -2.66 1.91
CA ARG A 109 6.22 -1.84 0.92
C ARG A 109 7.19 -1.11 0.00
N ARG A 110 8.24 -0.49 0.57
CA ARG A 110 9.17 0.35 -0.19
C ARG A 110 10.12 -0.46 -1.05
N TYR A 111 10.66 -1.55 -0.52
CA TYR A 111 11.85 -2.20 -1.10
C TYR A 111 11.62 -3.62 -1.61
N LEU A 112 10.56 -4.31 -1.17
CA LEU A 112 10.28 -5.68 -1.59
C LEU A 112 9.03 -5.77 -2.47
N GLU A 113 7.96 -5.06 -2.11
CA GLU A 113 6.72 -5.09 -2.88
C GLU A 113 6.88 -4.70 -4.36
N PRO A 114 7.66 -3.65 -4.73
CA PRO A 114 7.88 -3.33 -6.15
C PRO A 114 8.58 -4.44 -6.91
N ILE A 115 9.54 -5.12 -6.27
CA ILE A 115 10.28 -6.26 -6.86
C ILE A 115 9.31 -7.42 -7.09
N LEU A 116 8.56 -7.79 -6.05
CA LEU A 116 7.56 -8.87 -6.11
C LEU A 116 6.52 -8.62 -7.19
N ILE A 117 6.11 -7.37 -7.42
CA ILE A 117 5.19 -7.02 -8.51
C ILE A 117 5.89 -7.15 -9.86
N SER A 118 7.07 -6.55 -10.01
CA SER A 118 7.81 -6.53 -11.28
C SER A 118 8.17 -7.93 -11.78
N GLU A 119 8.39 -8.87 -10.86
CA GLU A 119 8.73 -10.26 -11.17
C GLU A 119 7.51 -11.20 -11.16
N GLY A 120 6.29 -10.67 -10.98
CA GLY A 120 5.05 -11.43 -11.09
C GLY A 120 4.71 -12.32 -9.89
N TYR A 121 5.35 -12.12 -8.74
CA TYR A 121 4.98 -12.77 -7.48
C TYR A 121 3.77 -12.12 -6.81
N LEU A 122 3.55 -10.83 -7.05
CA LEU A 122 2.35 -10.09 -6.65
C LEU A 122 1.66 -9.48 -7.89
N PRO A 123 0.33 -9.63 -8.03
CA PRO A 123 -0.39 -9.05 -9.16
C PRO A 123 -0.61 -7.53 -9.01
N GLU A 124 -0.63 -7.02 -7.78
CA GLU A 124 -0.85 -5.60 -7.48
C GLU A 124 -0.28 -5.24 -6.10
N PRO A 125 -0.11 -3.93 -5.79
CA PRO A 125 0.27 -3.49 -4.45
C PRO A 125 -0.71 -3.96 -3.38
N VAL A 126 -0.18 -4.63 -2.36
CA VAL A 126 -0.87 -5.00 -1.13
C VAL A 126 -1.00 -3.75 -0.25
N PHE A 127 0.09 -3.02 -0.04
CA PHE A 127 0.10 -1.81 0.76
C PHE A 127 -0.26 -0.58 -0.07
N ARG A 128 -1.55 -0.31 -0.11
CA ARG A 128 -2.13 0.81 -0.84
C ARG A 128 -1.88 2.12 -0.11
N ASN A 129 -1.07 3.02 -0.68
CA ASN A 129 -0.90 4.39 -0.17
C ASN A 129 -2.12 5.23 -0.54
N LYS A 130 -3.08 5.35 0.40
CA LYS A 130 -4.34 6.07 0.16
C LYS A 130 -4.17 7.55 -0.11
N GLN A 131 -3.16 8.17 0.49
CA GLN A 131 -2.85 9.58 0.25
C GLN A 131 -2.38 9.78 -1.20
N GLN A 132 -1.46 8.93 -1.66
CA GLN A 132 -1.01 8.89 -3.06
C GLN A 132 -2.19 8.62 -4.01
N ALA A 133 -3.10 7.73 -3.63
CA ALA A 133 -4.31 7.46 -4.41
C ALA A 133 -5.23 8.67 -4.56
N ILE A 134 -5.35 9.49 -3.51
CA ILE A 134 -6.11 10.74 -3.54
C ILE A 134 -5.41 11.77 -4.43
N GLU A 135 -4.08 11.86 -4.39
CA GLU A 135 -3.31 12.73 -5.28
C GLU A 135 -3.48 12.32 -6.74
N ASN A 136 -3.39 11.02 -7.03
CA ASN A 136 -3.63 10.46 -8.35
C ASN A 136 -5.08 10.65 -8.81
N LEU A 137 -6.06 10.60 -7.90
CA LEU A 137 -7.44 10.94 -8.22
C LEU A 137 -7.59 12.40 -8.68
N LYS A 138 -6.90 13.32 -8.02
CA LYS A 138 -6.88 14.74 -8.40
C LYS A 138 -6.18 14.94 -9.75
N LEU A 139 -5.08 14.23 -9.98
CA LEU A 139 -4.37 14.25 -11.27
C LEU A 139 -5.29 13.78 -12.39
N LEU A 140 -5.99 12.65 -12.21
CA LEU A 140 -6.98 12.16 -13.18
C LEU A 140 -8.08 13.19 -13.44
N ARG A 141 -8.62 13.83 -12.40
CA ARG A 141 -9.64 14.88 -12.55
C ARG A 141 -9.13 16.03 -13.41
N SER A 142 -7.92 16.51 -13.15
CA SER A 142 -7.27 17.56 -13.94
C SER A 142 -7.00 17.12 -15.38
N TYR A 143 -6.52 15.89 -15.57
CA TYR A 143 -6.23 15.30 -16.88
C TYR A 143 -7.48 15.18 -17.76
N MET A 144 -8.62 14.82 -17.17
CA MET A 144 -9.91 14.76 -17.86
C MET A 144 -10.58 16.13 -18.08
N GLY A 145 -9.93 17.24 -17.70
CA GLY A 145 -10.41 18.60 -17.97
C GLY A 145 -11.52 19.09 -17.04
N PHE A 146 -11.79 18.43 -15.91
CA PHE A 146 -12.81 18.90 -14.97
C PHE A 146 -12.29 20.07 -14.13
N ARG A 147 -12.97 21.21 -14.23
CA ARG A 147 -12.52 22.48 -13.63
C ARG A 147 -12.67 22.51 -12.11
N ASN A 148 -13.55 21.68 -11.54
CA ASN A 148 -13.77 21.59 -10.10
C ASN A 148 -14.16 20.18 -9.64
N THR A 149 -13.99 19.93 -8.34
CA THR A 149 -14.34 18.65 -7.68
C THR A 149 -15.82 18.29 -7.82
N LYS A 150 -16.71 19.29 -7.92
CA LYS A 150 -18.17 19.07 -8.00
C LYS A 150 -18.59 18.46 -9.33
N GLU A 151 -18.05 18.96 -10.44
CA GLU A 151 -18.30 18.41 -11.78
C GLU A 151 -17.86 16.96 -11.88
N PHE A 152 -16.65 16.65 -11.40
CA PHE A 152 -16.11 15.30 -11.37
C PHE A 152 -16.97 14.36 -10.51
N HIS A 153 -17.39 14.82 -9.33
CA HIS A 153 -18.31 14.09 -8.45
C HIS A 153 -19.65 13.79 -9.14
N THR A 154 -20.25 14.78 -9.81
CA THR A 154 -21.49 14.58 -10.57
C THR A 154 -21.35 13.60 -11.72
N LYS A 155 -20.22 13.63 -12.45
CA LYS A 155 -20.00 12.74 -13.59
C LYS A 155 -19.77 11.28 -13.16
N PHE A 156 -18.90 11.07 -12.18
CA PHE A 156 -18.42 9.72 -11.84
C PHE A 156 -19.10 9.10 -10.63
N LEU A 157 -19.59 9.89 -9.68
CA LEU A 157 -20.09 9.39 -8.40
C LEU A 157 -21.62 9.48 -8.25
N LYS A 158 -22.33 9.96 -9.28
CA LYS A 158 -23.78 9.77 -9.45
C LYS A 158 -24.07 8.33 -9.90
N LYS A 159 -25.09 7.71 -9.30
CA LYS A 159 -25.57 6.39 -9.72
C LYS A 159 -26.21 6.49 -11.11
N GLU A 160 -26.04 5.46 -11.92
CA GLU A 160 -26.68 5.42 -13.23
C GLU A 160 -28.20 5.39 -13.07
N ASN A 161 -28.90 6.19 -13.89
CA ASN A 161 -30.36 6.25 -13.93
C ASN A 161 -31.03 6.61 -12.59
N SER A 162 -30.34 7.34 -11.70
CA SER A 162 -30.85 7.77 -10.41
C SER A 162 -30.29 9.12 -10.01
N ASP A 163 -31.03 9.90 -9.21
CA ASP A 163 -30.54 11.14 -8.60
C ASP A 163 -29.70 10.92 -7.34
N GLU A 164 -29.49 9.66 -6.97
CA GLU A 164 -28.64 9.27 -5.86
C GLU A 164 -27.15 9.27 -6.21
N TYR A 165 -26.33 9.43 -5.18
CA TYR A 165 -24.88 9.38 -5.26
C TYR A 165 -24.31 8.25 -4.42
N PHE A 166 -23.17 7.70 -4.83
CA PHE A 166 -22.46 6.70 -4.04
C PHE A 166 -21.85 7.27 -2.75
N ILE A 167 -21.55 8.57 -2.75
CA ILE A 167 -21.02 9.35 -1.64
C ILE A 167 -21.54 10.79 -1.77
N SER A 168 -21.84 11.47 -0.66
CA SER A 168 -22.23 12.89 -0.75
C SER A 168 -21.02 13.77 -1.12
N TYR A 169 -21.29 14.86 -1.84
CA TYR A 169 -20.25 15.79 -2.29
C TYR A 169 -19.37 16.30 -1.13
N ARG A 170 -19.98 16.60 0.03
CA ARG A 170 -19.26 17.08 1.22
C ARG A 170 -18.23 16.06 1.71
N HIS A 171 -18.58 14.77 1.75
CA HIS A 171 -17.64 13.73 2.17
C HIS A 171 -16.55 13.51 1.13
N TYR A 172 -16.90 13.50 -0.16
CA TYR A 172 -15.91 13.38 -1.23
C TYR A 172 -14.90 14.54 -1.25
N SER A 173 -15.39 15.78 -1.12
CA SER A 173 -14.55 16.98 -1.03
C SER A 173 -13.71 17.02 0.25
N LEU A 174 -14.20 16.49 1.36
CA LEU A 174 -13.40 16.34 2.58
C LEU A 174 -12.28 15.32 2.39
N MET A 175 -12.59 14.17 1.77
CA MET A 175 -11.62 13.12 1.46
C MET A 175 -10.49 13.65 0.58
N GLU A 176 -10.81 14.34 -0.52
CA GLU A 176 -9.78 14.96 -1.36
C GLU A 176 -8.90 15.96 -0.60
N ARG A 177 -9.45 16.72 0.35
CA ARG A 177 -8.70 17.74 1.08
C ARG A 177 -7.82 17.19 2.19
N VAL A 178 -8.31 16.23 2.96
CA VAL A 178 -7.71 15.81 4.23
C VAL A 178 -7.08 14.41 4.14
N GLY A 179 -7.31 13.68 3.05
CA GLY A 179 -6.75 12.32 2.92
C GLY A 179 -7.55 11.25 3.66
N THR A 180 -8.76 11.55 4.14
CA THR A 180 -9.54 10.68 5.03
C THR A 180 -10.78 10.10 4.34
N GLY A 181 -11.06 8.82 4.54
CA GLY A 181 -12.28 8.17 4.05
C GLY A 181 -12.02 6.85 3.33
N ASP A 182 -13.08 6.26 2.77
CA ASP A 182 -13.01 5.01 2.01
C ASP A 182 -12.67 5.29 0.54
N ILE A 183 -11.41 5.66 0.29
CA ILE A 183 -10.90 5.93 -1.06
C ILE A 183 -10.95 4.68 -1.96
N ASP A 184 -10.78 3.48 -1.39
CA ASP A 184 -10.84 2.22 -2.14
C ASP A 184 -12.20 2.05 -2.84
N ARG A 185 -13.29 2.39 -2.15
CA ARG A 185 -14.63 2.38 -2.75
C ARG A 185 -14.75 3.38 -3.90
N ILE A 186 -14.18 4.57 -3.76
CA ILE A 186 -14.23 5.61 -4.78
C ILE A 186 -13.42 5.23 -6.01
N ILE A 187 -12.20 4.73 -5.81
CA ILE A 187 -11.35 4.19 -6.88
C ILE A 187 -12.08 3.05 -7.60
N ASN A 188 -12.73 2.13 -6.88
CA ASN A 188 -13.48 1.06 -7.51
C ASN A 188 -14.56 1.58 -8.47
N ILE A 189 -15.33 2.59 -8.06
CA ILE A 189 -16.38 3.20 -8.91
C ILE A 189 -15.76 3.92 -10.12
N ILE A 190 -14.68 4.66 -9.91
CA ILE A 190 -14.03 5.43 -10.97
C ILE A 190 -13.35 4.51 -11.98
N SER A 191 -12.64 3.47 -11.52
CA SER A 191 -12.06 2.45 -12.37
C SER A 191 -13.09 1.81 -13.30
N GLN A 192 -14.28 1.48 -12.77
CA GLN A 192 -15.37 0.92 -13.58
C GLN A 192 -15.85 1.88 -14.69
N LYS A 193 -15.75 3.19 -14.47
CA LYS A 193 -16.21 4.21 -15.42
C LYS A 193 -15.13 4.75 -16.36
N THR A 194 -13.86 4.52 -16.05
CA THR A 194 -12.70 5.12 -16.75
C THR A 194 -11.78 4.10 -17.40
N ASN A 195 -12.03 2.79 -17.20
CA ASN A 195 -11.14 1.69 -17.60
C ASN A 195 -9.72 1.79 -17.04
N ILE A 196 -9.49 2.62 -16.01
CA ILE A 196 -8.21 2.69 -15.29
C ILE A 196 -8.19 1.59 -14.24
N GLU A 197 -7.14 0.76 -14.25
CA GLU A 197 -6.98 -0.29 -13.24
C GLU A 197 -6.86 0.30 -11.84
N LYS A 198 -7.43 -0.39 -10.85
CA LYS A 198 -7.45 0.09 -9.45
C LYS A 198 -6.04 0.25 -8.89
N SER A 199 -5.17 -0.69 -9.21
CA SER A 199 -3.75 -0.72 -8.81
C SER A 199 -3.00 0.52 -9.29
N ALA A 200 -3.34 1.05 -10.47
CA ALA A 200 -2.68 2.22 -11.05
C ALA A 200 -2.81 3.46 -10.14
N PHE A 201 -3.96 3.65 -9.47
CA PHE A 201 -4.15 4.78 -8.56
C PHE A 201 -3.17 4.78 -7.39
N TYR A 202 -2.54 3.66 -7.05
CA TYR A 202 -1.59 3.57 -5.94
C TYR A 202 -0.12 3.72 -6.38
N LEU A 203 0.14 3.91 -7.67
CA LEU A 203 1.48 4.18 -8.20
C LEU A 203 2.01 5.56 -7.74
N PRO A 204 3.33 5.79 -7.75
CA PRO A 204 3.88 7.14 -7.66
C PRO A 204 3.23 8.08 -8.68
N SER A 205 3.03 9.36 -8.33
CA SER A 205 2.32 10.34 -9.19
C SER A 205 2.88 10.41 -10.62
N TYR A 206 4.21 10.32 -10.76
CA TYR A 206 4.87 10.32 -12.06
C TYR A 206 4.50 9.09 -12.91
N ASP A 207 4.52 7.91 -12.31
CA ASP A 207 4.19 6.65 -12.98
C ASP A 207 2.69 6.58 -13.30
N PHE A 208 1.84 7.10 -12.42
CA PHE A 208 0.41 7.23 -12.68
C PHE A 208 0.13 8.16 -13.85
N GLN A 209 0.81 9.30 -13.96
CA GLN A 209 0.69 10.20 -15.11
C GLN A 209 1.06 9.48 -16.41
N ASN A 210 2.19 8.78 -16.42
CA ASN A 210 2.62 7.96 -17.56
C ASN A 210 1.60 6.86 -17.92
N TYR A 211 0.95 6.28 -16.90
CA TYR A 211 -0.11 5.29 -17.10
C TYR A 211 -1.33 5.90 -17.77
N ILE A 212 -1.87 7.02 -17.27
CA ILE A 212 -3.07 7.63 -17.85
C ILE A 212 -2.81 8.17 -19.27
N ASP A 213 -1.60 8.65 -19.58
CA ASP A 213 -1.21 9.08 -20.93
C ASP A 213 -1.26 7.93 -21.95
N LYS A 214 -1.02 6.69 -21.50
CA LYS A 214 -1.08 5.47 -22.31
C LYS A 214 -2.50 4.88 -22.37
N SER A 215 -3.21 4.92 -21.25
CA SER A 215 -4.49 4.22 -21.07
C SER A 215 -5.72 5.06 -21.43
N VAL A 216 -5.60 6.38 -21.39
CA VAL A 216 -6.70 7.34 -21.62
C VAL A 216 -6.47 8.13 -22.91
N ARG A 217 -5.76 7.57 -23.91
CA ARG A 217 -5.62 8.24 -25.20
C ARG A 217 -7.00 8.53 -25.79
N PRO A 218 -7.26 9.76 -26.28
CA PRO A 218 -8.41 9.98 -27.14
C PRO A 218 -8.23 9.09 -28.36
N THR A 219 -9.27 8.35 -28.73
CA THR A 219 -9.38 7.77 -30.07
C THR A 219 -9.22 8.93 -31.05
N ILE A 220 -8.09 8.99 -31.76
CA ILE A 220 -7.90 9.89 -32.90
C ILE A 220 -8.47 9.17 -34.12
#